data_AF-A0A1X7UKL0-F1
#
_entry.id   AF-A0A1X7UKL0-F1
#
_cell.length_a   1.000
_cell.length_b   1.000
_cell.length_c   1.000
_cell.angle_alpha   90.00
_cell.angle_beta   90.00
_cell.angle_gamma   90.00
#
_symmetry.space_group_name_H-M   'P 1'
#
loop_
_entity.id
_entity.type
_entity.pdbx_description
1 polymer ?
#
loop_
_entity_poly.entity_id
_entity_poly.type
_entity_poly.pdbx_seq_one_letter_code
_entity_poly.pdbx_strand_id
1 'polypeptide(L)'
;MSSAGVPRVGSPTLERHESVILMEKDVALAIVQNDLEQLVALADPINQKNLSENLLGFKELFGRYLENRNVGAKVEWGKIKQPPEGAVSDHVTL
;
A
#
# COMPACT_ATOMS: atom_id res chain seq x y z
N MET A 1 -34.39 14.92 37.49
CA MET A 1 -33.89 15.63 36.30
C MET A 1 -33.04 14.66 35.52
N SER A 2 -33.61 14.01 34.50
CA SER A 2 -32.92 12.99 33.69
C SER A 2 -32.15 13.66 32.57
N SER A 3 -30.83 13.48 32.55
CA SER A 3 -29.97 13.83 31.41
C SER A 3 -29.96 12.66 30.44
N ALA A 4 -30.62 12.82 29.29
CA ALA A 4 -30.57 11.86 28.20
C ALA A 4 -29.17 11.89 27.55
N GLY A 5 -28.52 10.73 27.47
CA GLY A 5 -27.27 10.56 26.74
C GLY A 5 -27.51 10.70 25.23
N VAL A 6 -26.73 11.56 24.58
CA VAL A 6 -26.71 11.68 23.13
C VAL A 6 -25.90 10.52 22.55
N PRO A 7 -26.45 9.71 21.61
CA PRO A 7 -25.66 8.68 20.95
C PRO A 7 -24.61 9.33 20.06
N ARG A 8 -23.35 8.90 20.20
CA ARG A 8 -22.26 9.25 19.26
C ARG A 8 -22.60 8.63 17.90
N VAL A 9 -23.14 9.44 17.00
CA VAL A 9 -23.30 9.06 15.59
C VAL A 9 -21.90 9.01 14.99
N GLY A 10 -21.42 7.80 14.69
CA GLY A 10 -20.20 7.61 13.91
C GLY A 10 -20.38 8.28 12.54
N SER A 11 -19.48 9.18 12.19
CA SER A 11 -19.53 10.01 10.98
C SER A 11 -19.56 9.13 9.71
N PRO A 12 -20.66 9.06 8.94
CA PRO A 12 -20.80 8.17 7.78
C PRO A 12 -19.93 8.56 6.57
N THR A 13 -19.31 9.74 6.62
CA THR A 13 -18.65 10.37 5.46
C THR A 13 -17.24 9.84 5.22
N LEU A 14 -16.55 9.39 6.26
CA LEU A 14 -15.19 8.84 6.17
C LEU A 14 -15.18 7.39 5.65
N GLU A 15 -16.07 6.54 6.15
CA GLU A 15 -16.15 5.13 5.72
C GLU A 15 -16.52 4.98 4.25
N ARG A 16 -17.36 5.89 3.71
CA ARG A 16 -17.67 5.92 2.27
C ARG A 16 -16.46 6.25 1.41
N HIS A 17 -15.57 7.14 1.85
CA HIS A 17 -14.38 7.49 1.08
C HIS A 17 -13.37 6.34 1.04
N GLU A 18 -13.13 5.69 2.17
CA GLU A 18 -12.25 4.52 2.22
C GLU A 18 -12.79 3.37 1.34
N SER A 19 -14.10 3.12 1.39
CA SER A 19 -14.77 2.12 0.56
C SER A 19 -14.64 2.40 -0.95
N VAL A 20 -14.73 3.68 -1.36
CA VAL A 20 -14.57 4.09 -2.77
C VAL A 20 -13.11 3.95 -3.22
N ILE A 21 -12.15 4.33 -2.39
CA ILE A 21 -10.71 4.18 -2.69
C ILE A 21 -10.33 2.69 -2.81
N LEU A 22 -10.89 1.83 -1.96
CA LEU A 22 -10.72 0.38 -2.04
C LEU A 22 -11.28 -0.18 -3.36
N MET A 23 -12.49 0.24 -3.77
CA MET A 23 -13.07 -0.17 -5.04
C MET A 23 -12.24 0.29 -6.26
N GLU A 24 -11.73 1.52 -6.26
CA GLU A 24 -10.85 2.01 -7.34
C GLU A 24 -9.54 1.21 -7.43
N LYS A 25 -8.97 0.85 -6.27
CA LYS A 25 -7.77 0.03 -6.19
C LYS A 25 -8.00 -1.36 -6.77
N ASP A 26 -9.08 -2.03 -6.36
CA ASP A 26 -9.39 -3.38 -6.80
C ASP A 26 -9.64 -3.44 -8.32
N VAL A 27 -10.33 -2.44 -8.87
CA VAL A 27 -10.54 -2.30 -10.32
C VAL A 27 -9.20 -2.11 -11.05
N ALA A 28 -8.35 -1.21 -10.57
CA ALA A 28 -7.04 -0.98 -11.18
C ALA A 28 -6.13 -2.22 -11.11
N LEU A 29 -6.15 -2.95 -10.00
CA LEU A 29 -5.40 -4.19 -9.84
C LEU A 29 -5.91 -5.32 -10.73
N ALA A 30 -7.21 -5.40 -10.97
CA ALA A 30 -7.79 -6.37 -11.89
C ALA A 30 -7.39 -6.11 -13.34
N ILE A 31 -7.40 -4.83 -13.77
CA ILE A 31 -6.94 -4.43 -15.10
C ILE A 31 -5.47 -4.81 -15.29
N VAL A 32 -4.62 -4.42 -14.34
CA VAL A 32 -3.18 -4.71 -14.40
C VAL A 32 -2.92 -6.21 -14.37
N GLN A 33 -3.64 -6.99 -13.55
CA GLN A 33 -3.49 -8.46 -13.53
C GLN A 33 -3.68 -9.07 -14.91
N ASN A 34 -4.71 -8.65 -15.65
CA ASN A 34 -4.99 -9.17 -16.99
C ASN A 34 -3.88 -8.81 -18.00
N ASP A 35 -3.27 -7.63 -17.88
CA ASP A 35 -2.16 -7.23 -18.75
C ASP A 35 -0.87 -8.01 -18.40
N LEU A 36 -0.62 -8.25 -17.11
CA LEU A 36 0.53 -9.02 -16.66
C LEU A 36 0.45 -10.49 -17.12
N GLU A 37 -0.74 -11.10 -17.07
CA GLU A 37 -0.96 -12.47 -17.56
C GLU A 37 -0.66 -12.60 -19.06
N GLN A 38 -1.05 -11.59 -19.86
CA GLN A 38 -0.72 -11.54 -21.28
C GLN A 38 0.79 -11.42 -21.52
N LEU A 39 1.49 -10.62 -20.72
CA LEU A 39 2.95 -10.50 -20.80
C LEU A 39 3.66 -11.82 -20.47
N VAL A 40 3.18 -12.57 -19.46
CA VAL A 40 3.71 -13.90 -19.15
C VAL A 40 3.46 -14.87 -20.30
N ALA A 41 2.27 -14.85 -20.90
CA ALA A 41 1.92 -15.74 -22.01
C ALA A 41 2.79 -15.53 -23.26
N LEU A 42 3.31 -14.31 -23.48
CA LEU A 42 4.18 -13.96 -24.60
C LEU A 42 5.66 -14.27 -24.35
N ALA A 43 6.06 -14.56 -23.11
CA ALA A 43 7.45 -14.81 -22.77
C ALA A 43 7.91 -16.21 -23.18
N ASP A 44 9.22 -16.33 -23.44
CA ASP A 44 9.87 -17.62 -23.67
C ASP A 44 9.59 -18.59 -22.50
N PRO A 45 9.20 -19.86 -22.76
CA PRO A 45 8.85 -20.84 -21.73
C PRO A 45 9.90 -20.99 -20.62
N ILE A 46 11.18 -20.83 -20.93
CA ILE A 46 12.29 -20.96 -19.97
C ILE A 46 12.23 -19.82 -18.94
N ASN A 47 11.77 -18.63 -19.35
CA ASN A 47 11.73 -17.43 -18.51
C ASN A 47 10.36 -17.15 -17.89
N GLN A 48 9.30 -17.84 -18.33
CA GLN A 48 7.92 -17.60 -17.87
C GLN A 48 7.76 -17.64 -16.36
N LYS A 49 8.41 -18.60 -15.67
CA LYS A 49 8.33 -18.72 -14.21
C LYS A 49 8.92 -17.49 -13.50
N ASN A 50 10.15 -17.12 -13.87
CA ASN A 50 10.84 -15.97 -13.27
C ASN A 50 10.09 -14.66 -13.58
N LEU A 51 9.61 -14.50 -14.82
CA LEU A 51 8.80 -13.35 -15.18
C LEU A 51 7.52 -13.28 -14.36
N SER A 52 6.80 -14.39 -14.19
CA SER A 52 5.58 -14.45 -13.37
C SER A 52 5.83 -14.02 -11.92
N GLU A 53 6.92 -14.50 -11.30
CA GLU A 53 7.31 -14.09 -9.94
C GLU A 53 7.62 -12.59 -9.85
N ASN A 54 8.36 -12.04 -10.82
CA ASN A 54 8.67 -10.60 -10.86
C ASN A 54 7.42 -9.74 -11.07
N LEU A 55 6.51 -10.17 -11.96
CA LEU A 55 5.28 -9.43 -12.24
C LEU A 55 4.28 -9.51 -11.08
N LEU A 56 4.30 -10.61 -10.31
CA LEU A 56 3.58 -10.68 -9.04
C LEU A 56 4.12 -9.65 -8.04
N GLY A 57 5.44 -9.57 -7.87
CA GLY A 57 6.07 -8.54 -7.04
C GLY A 57 5.74 -7.11 -7.49
N PHE A 58 5.72 -6.87 -8.81
CA PHE A 58 5.26 -5.60 -9.38
C PHE A 58 3.81 -5.29 -9.00
N LYS A 59 2.89 -6.25 -9.12
CA LYS A 59 1.48 -6.06 -8.75
C LYS A 59 1.32 -5.67 -7.27
N GLU A 60 2.07 -6.31 -6.38
CA GLU A 60 2.08 -5.97 -4.95
C GLU A 60 2.55 -4.54 -4.71
N LEU A 61 3.65 -4.12 -5.36
CA LEU A 61 4.16 -2.76 -5.28
C LEU A 61 3.18 -1.74 -5.85
N PHE A 62 2.53 -2.07 -6.97
CA PHE A 62 1.50 -1.22 -7.56
C PHE A 62 0.28 -1.07 -6.64
N GLY A 63 -0.15 -2.15 -5.99
CA GLY A 63 -1.19 -2.11 -4.97
C GLY A 63 -0.84 -1.17 -3.81
N ARG A 64 0.39 -1.26 -3.29
CA ARG A 64 0.90 -0.35 -2.25
C ARG A 64 0.99 1.10 -2.74
N TYR A 65 1.37 1.32 -4.00
CA TYR A 65 1.37 2.66 -4.59
C TYR A 65 -0.04 3.26 -4.59
N LEU A 66 -1.05 2.51 -5.03
CA LEU A 66 -2.44 2.97 -5.04
C LEU A 66 -2.98 3.28 -3.64
N GLU A 67 -2.59 2.51 -2.63
CA GLU A 67 -2.90 2.81 -1.23
C GLU A 67 -2.27 4.12 -0.77
N ASN A 68 -1.02 4.36 -1.16
CA ASN A 68 -0.22 5.47 -0.62
C ASN A 68 -0.39 6.78 -1.40
N ARG A 69 -0.87 6.74 -2.65
CA ARG A 69 -0.98 7.92 -3.53
C ARG A 69 -1.87 9.03 -2.94
N ASN A 70 -2.85 8.66 -2.12
CA ASN A 70 -3.82 9.58 -1.51
C ASN A 70 -3.44 10.03 -0.10
N VAL A 71 -2.44 9.39 0.53
CA VAL A 71 -2.11 9.58 1.95
C VAL A 71 -0.92 10.54 2.15
N GLY A 72 -0.18 10.88 1.09
CA GLY A 72 1.02 11.70 1.20
C GLY A 72 2.12 11.02 2.04
N ALA A 73 3.15 11.76 2.46
CA ALA A 73 4.24 11.19 3.25
C ALA A 73 3.70 10.53 4.53
N LYS A 74 3.88 9.21 4.66
CA LYS A 74 3.45 8.42 5.84
C LYS A 74 4.14 8.83 7.14
N VAL A 75 5.24 9.55 7.04
CA VAL A 75 6.04 9.96 8.19
C VAL A 75 5.76 11.43 8.48
N GLU A 76 5.04 11.67 9.57
CA GLU A 76 4.93 13.00 10.14
C GLU A 76 6.28 13.45 10.68
N TRP A 77 6.70 14.67 10.35
CA TRP A 77 7.97 15.25 10.78
C TRP A 77 8.18 15.18 12.30
N GLY A 78 7.12 15.37 13.09
CA GLY A 78 7.19 15.31 14.56
C GLY A 78 7.38 13.89 15.15
N LYS A 79 7.24 12.84 14.33
CA LYS A 79 7.45 11.44 14.74
C LYS A 79 8.88 10.95 14.45
N ILE A 80 9.68 11.73 13.72
CA ILE A 80 11.07 11.41 13.44
C ILE A 80 11.89 11.67 14.71
N LYS A 81 12.62 10.65 15.17
CA LYS A 81 13.48 10.72 16.35
C LYS A 81 14.93 10.47 15.96
N GLN A 82 15.86 11.01 16.73
CA GLN A 82 17.26 10.62 16.61
C GLN A 82 17.39 9.11 16.82
N PRO A 83 18.22 8.44 16.02
CA PRO A 83 18.49 7.02 16.23
C PRO A 83 19.12 6.82 17.62
N PRO A 84 18.80 5.71 18.31
CA PRO A 84 19.39 5.43 19.61
C PRO A 84 20.90 5.22 19.50
N GLU A 85 21.60 5.42 20.62
CA GLU A 85 23.05 5.19 20.69
C GLU A 85 23.37 3.75 20.26
N GLY A 86 24.34 3.59 19.35
CA GLY A 86 24.70 2.29 18.78
C GLY A 86 23.80 1.78 17.64
N ALA A 87 22.75 2.50 17.23
CA ALA A 87 21.93 2.12 16.07
C ALA A 87 22.64 2.31 14.72
N VAL A 88 23.70 3.10 14.71
CA VAL A 88 24.58 3.31 13.55
C VAL A 88 26.01 3.08 14.03
N SER A 89 26.67 2.07 13.47
CA SER A 89 28.08 1.79 13.74
C SER A 89 28.98 2.61 12.83
N ASP A 90 30.11 3.06 13.37
CA ASP A 90 31.13 3.73 12.55
C ASP A 90 31.86 2.69 11.69
N HIS A 91 32.14 3.05 10.44
CA HIS A 91 32.89 2.25 9.49
C HIS A 91 34.33 1.95 9.96
N VAL A 92 34.90 2.78 10.84
CA VAL A 92 36.23 2.59 11.42
C VAL A 92 36.25 1.49 12.48
N THR A 93 35.08 1.18 13.07
CA THR A 93 34.91 0.15 14.11
C THR A 93 34.44 -1.20 13.57
N LEU A 94 34.34 -1.36 12.24
CA LEU A 94 34.00 -2.62 11.55
C LEU A 94 35.23 -3.51 11.32
#